data_AF-F8QXF8-F1
#
_entry.id   AF-F8QXF8-F1
#
_cell.length_a   1.000
_cell.length_b   1.000
_cell.length_c   1.000
_cell.angle_alpha   90.00
_cell.angle_beta   90.00
_cell.angle_gamma   90.00
#
_symmetry.space_group_name_H-M   'P 1'
#
loop_
_entity.id
_entity.type
_entity.pdbx_description
1 polymer ?
#
loop_
_entity_poly.entity_id
_entity_poly.type
_entity_poly.pdbx_seq_one_letter_code
_entity_poly.pdbx_strand_id
1 'polypeptide(L)' 'PTSVMLNWEMEFKKWCPAFKILTYYGTQKERKLKRQGWTKPNAFHICITSYKLVIQDHQSFRRKKWKY' A
#
# COMPACT_ATOMS: atom_id res chain seq x y z
N PRO A 1 11.70 5.93 2.75
CA PRO A 1 12.80 5.09 2.19
C PRO A 1 12.26 3.70 1.80
N THR A 2 12.62 3.17 0.62
CA THR A 2 12.11 1.85 0.19
C THR A 2 12.63 0.72 1.08
N SER A 3 13.83 0.88 1.65
CA SER A 3 14.50 -0.10 2.51
C SER A 3 13.74 -0.44 3.80
N VAL A 4 12.96 0.49 4.36
CA VAL A 4 12.22 0.26 5.61
C VAL A 4 10.80 -0.27 5.40
N MET A 5 10.30 -0.31 4.16
CA MET A 5 8.91 -0.72 3.89
C MET A 5 8.65 -2.19 4.24
N LEU A 6 9.62 -3.06 3.95
CA LEU A 6 9.54 -4.48 4.28
C LEU A 6 9.63 -4.71 5.79
N ASN A 7 10.43 -3.90 6.49
CA ASN A 7 10.50 -3.94 7.94
C ASN A 7 9.15 -3.60 8.58
N TRP A 8 8.51 -2.52 8.12
CA TRP A 8 7.16 -2.16 8.56
C TRP A 8 6.14 -3.26 8.30
N GLU A 9 6.17 -3.93 7.14
CA GLU A 9 5.29 -5.06 6.86
C GLU A 9 5.48 -6.20 7.87
N MET A 10 6.72 -6.54 8.21
CA MET A 10 7.02 -7.57 9.20
C MET A 10 6.55 -7.18 10.60
N GLU A 11 6.78 -5.92 11.01
CA GLU A 11 6.34 -5.41 12.31
C GLU A 11 4.81 -5.44 12.43
N PHE A 12 4.07 -5.00 11.41
CA PHE A 12 2.61 -5.08 11.43
C PHE A 12 2.08 -6.51 11.46
N LYS A 13 2.72 -7.44 10.74
CA LYS A 13 2.34 -8.87 10.82
C LYS A 13 2.61 -9.45 12.21
N LYS A 14 3.66 -9.00 12.88
CA LYS A 14 4.01 -9.44 14.24
C LYS A 14 3.07 -8.86 15.30
N TRP A 15 2.80 -7.56 15.25
CA TRP A 15 2.06 -6.85 16.30
C TRP A 15 0.55 -6.83 16.07
N CYS A 16 0.09 -6.80 14.82
CA CYS A 16 -1.33 -6.72 14.47
C CYS A 16 -1.69 -7.58 13.25
N PRO A 17 -1.61 -8.92 13.36
CA PRO A 17 -1.83 -9.85 12.25
C PRO A 17 -3.26 -9.80 11.67
N ALA A 18 -4.23 -9.29 12.42
CA ALA A 18 -5.61 -9.15 11.98
C ALA A 18 -5.80 -8.09 10.87
N PHE A 19 -4.83 -7.18 10.68
CA PHE A 19 -4.95 -6.16 9.65
C PHE A 19 -4.52 -6.66 8.27
N LYS A 20 -5.34 -6.38 7.26
CA LYS A 20 -4.98 -6.51 5.85
C LYS A 20 -4.03 -5.38 5.46
N ILE A 21 -2.77 -5.73 5.20
CA ILE A 21 -1.72 -4.79 4.81
C ILE A 21 -1.47 -4.92 3.30
N LEU A 22 -1.39 -3.78 2.61
CA LEU A 22 -1.01 -3.70 1.19
C LEU A 22 0.34 -3.02 1.06
N THR A 23 1.37 -3.78 0.69
CA THR A 23 2.69 -3.23 0.39
C THR A 23 2.74 -2.80 -1.08
N TYR A 24 2.71 -1.49 -1.32
CA TYR A 24 2.69 -0.88 -2.64
C TYR A 24 4.11 -0.59 -3.14
N TYR A 25 4.67 -1.59 -3.81
CA TYR A 25 6.00 -1.57 -4.45
C TYR A 25 6.01 -2.50 -5.67
N GLY A 26 7.05 -2.38 -6.50
CA GLY A 26 7.27 -3.18 -7.70
C GLY A 26 7.26 -2.36 -8.99
N THR A 27 7.35 -3.08 -10.10
CA THR A 27 7.24 -2.54 -11.47
C THR A 27 5.86 -1.92 -11.72
N GLN A 28 5.74 -1.15 -12.80
CA GLN A 28 4.45 -0.52 -13.16
C GLN A 28 3.34 -1.56 -13.43
N LYS A 29 3.69 -2.72 -13.99
CA LYS A 29 2.77 -3.83 -14.24
C LYS A 29 2.26 -4.45 -12.94
N GLU A 30 3.14 -4.74 -11.99
CA GLU A 30 2.77 -5.26 -10.67
C GLU A 30 1.91 -4.26 -9.90
N ARG A 31 2.25 -2.97 -9.94
CA ARG A 31 1.44 -1.92 -9.32
C ARG A 31 0.04 -1.83 -9.93
N LYS A 32 -0.08 -1.98 -11.26
CA LYS A 32 -1.38 -2.00 -11.94
C LYS A 32 -2.23 -3.19 -11.48
N LEU A 33 -1.64 -4.36 -11.27
CA LEU A 33 -2.28 -5.54 -10.68
C LEU A 33 -2.72 -5.29 -9.23
N LYS A 34 -1.83 -4.74 -8.38
CA LYS A 34 -2.16 -4.40 -6.97
C LYS A 34 -3.31 -3.39 -6.83
N ARG A 35 -3.51 -2.52 -7.83
CA ARG A 35 -4.63 -1.56 -7.86
C ARG A 35 -5.97 -2.19 -8.27
N GLN A 36 -5.99 -3.42 -8.77
CA GLN A 36 -7.25 -4.06 -9.14
C GLN A 36 -8.09 -4.31 -7.89
N GLY A 37 -9.27 -3.69 -7.81
CA GLY A 37 -10.18 -3.84 -6.66
C GLY A 37 -9.74 -3.13 -5.37
N TRP A 38 -8.63 -2.38 -5.36
CA TRP A 38 -8.10 -1.73 -4.16
C TRP A 38 -8.98 -0.59 -3.61
N THR A 39 -9.90 -0.09 -4.44
CA THR A 39 -10.91 0.92 -4.08
C THR A 39 -12.13 0.32 -3.42
N LYS A 40 -12.30 -1.00 -3.45
CA LYS A 40 -13.41 -1.68 -2.78
C LYS A 40 -13.32 -1.48 -1.26
N PRO A 41 -14.48 -1.46 -0.57
CA PRO A 41 -14.51 -1.54 0.89
C PRO A 41 -13.73 -2.77 1.37
N ASN A 42 -13.00 -2.64 2.48
CA ASN A 42 -12.25 -3.73 3.12
C ASN A 42 -11.19 -4.44 2.24
N ALA A 43 -10.74 -3.79 1.16
CA ALA A 43 -9.66 -4.32 0.31
C ALA A 43 -8.33 -4.43 1.08
N PHE A 44 -7.99 -3.39 1.85
CA PHE A 44 -6.88 -3.37 2.80
C PHE A 44 -7.20 -2.33 3.89
N HIS A 45 -6.62 -2.52 5.07
CA HIS A 45 -6.69 -1.57 6.19
C HIS A 45 -5.50 -0.60 6.15
N ILE A 46 -4.30 -1.13 5.89
CA ILE A 46 -3.04 -0.37 5.91
C ILE A 46 -2.39 -0.44 4.54
N CYS A 47 -1.93 0.69 3.99
CA CYS A 47 -1.12 0.74 2.77
C CYS A 47 0.27 1.26 3.10
N ILE A 48 1.30 0.49 2.76
CA ILE A 48 2.69 0.88 2.95
C ILE A 48 3.27 1.19 1.58
N THR A 49 3.74 2.41 1.38
CA THR A 49 4.30 2.87 0.10
C THR A 49 5.52 3.78 0.31
N SER A 50 6.29 4.06 -0.74
CA SER A 50 7.41 5.01 -0.68
C SER A 50 7.00 6.38 -1.22
N TYR A 51 7.66 7.43 -0.72
CA TYR A 51 7.42 8.81 -1.17
C TYR A 51 7.48 8.97 -2.70
N LYS A 52 8.48 8.37 -3.35
CA LYS A 52 8.62 8.42 -4.81
C LYS A 52 7.42 7.80 -5.52
N LEU A 53 6.91 6.66 -5.04
CA LEU A 53 5.78 5.97 -5.66
C LEU A 53 4.45 6.71 -5.48
N VAL A 54 4.25 7.36 -4.33
CA VAL A 54 3.05 8.20 -4.10
C VAL A 54 3.00 9.36 -5.08
N ILE A 55 4.13 10.03 -5.31
CA ILE A 55 4.21 11.15 -6.26
C ILE A 55 3.96 10.64 -7.69
N GLN A 56 4.62 9.54 -8.07
CA GLN A 56 4.49 8.97 -9.40
C GLN A 56 3.05 8.52 -9.71
N ASP A 57 2.38 7.87 -8.75
CA ASP A 57 1.02 7.33 -8.92
C ASP A 57 -0.05 8.19 -8.23
N HIS A 58 0.21 9.48 -8.01
CA HIS A 58 -0.64 10.36 -7.21
C HIS A 58 -2.11 10.37 -7.67
N GLN A 59 -2.36 10.28 -8.98
CA GLN A 59 -3.71 10.20 -9.54
C GLN A 59 -4.49 8.99 -9.03
N SER A 60 -3.81 7.85 -8.85
CA SER A 60 -4.43 6.64 -8.32
C SER A 60 -4.73 6.80 -6.84
N PHE A 61 -3.76 7.30 -6.07
CA PHE A 61 -3.91 7.52 -4.63
C PHE A 61 -5.01 8.53 -4.30
N ARG A 62 -5.18 9.60 -5.10
CA ARG A 62 -6.23 10.60 -4.93
C ARG A 62 -7.65 10.05 -5.07
N ARG A 63 -7.86 8.97 -5.83
CA ARG A 63 -9.19 8.36 -6.02
C ARG A 63 -9.69 7.63 -4.77
N LYS A 64 -8.80 7.29 -3.85
CA LYS A 64 -9.14 6.65 -2.57
C LYS A 64 -9.18 7.71 -1.46
N LYS A 65 -10.22 7.69 -0.63
CA LYS A 65 -10.29 8.51 0.58
C LYS A 65 -9.42 7.83 1.66
N TRP A 66 -8.38 8.54 2.11
CA TRP A 66 -7.47 8.05 3.14
C TRP A 66 -7.90 8.54 4.52
N LYS A 67 -7.71 7.69 5.52
CA LYS A 67 -7.83 8.00 6.94
C LYS A 67 -6.55 7.51 7.62
N TYR A 68 -6.14 8.21 8.65
CA TYR A 68 -5.00 7.86 9.51
C TYR A 68 -5.53 7.37 10.86
#